data_AF-A0A7K5R2K5-F1
#
_entry.id   AF-A0A7K5R2K5-F1
#
_cell.length_a   1.000
_cell.length_b   1.000
_cell.length_c   1.000
_cell.angle_alpha   90.00
_cell.angle_beta   90.00
_cell.angle_gamma   90.00
#
_symmetry.space_group_name_H-M   'P 1'
#
loop_
_entity.id
_entity.type
_entity.pdbx_description
1 polymer ?
#
loop_
_entity_poly.entity_id
_entity_poly.type
_entity_poly.pdbx_seq_one_letter_code
_entity_poly.pdbx_strand_id
1 'polypeptide(L)'
;GQVQELLRAVQRGSEDRKRSLGRLRWALQNEETQHKFVRLDGSVRTLTGLFTSSLADLQLEAARCLHELSHSSVPAVAEACLPVTSYLLTYLSGHSLELTELCLYTLGNLVVESEAVRKQLLPQGIVPVLASCIQSPHEAVLEGVGYVLSQLLQAKEAPTEIIPLVLDSALPQHMLRLVCSGLKAAMGAAVEFAWCLHYIICRHKDNVLLLALGAVPALTSLLLDLASQIPQDAPEGLELLVCPVLRCLGNLLAQTGCQGQDGRLLIALFLILQCFLQQHPFLAQECLWLLNNLTADDPFSCSALLSLDLLPALLQLLPCSQMGTVLV
;
A
#
# COMPACT_ATOMS: atom_id res chain seq x y z
N GLY A 1 38.84 5.77 4.00
CA GLY A 1 38.01 4.55 3.88
C GLY A 1 37.28 4.56 2.56
N GLN A 2 36.90 3.39 2.03
CA GLN A 2 36.35 3.21 0.68
C GLN A 2 35.24 4.20 0.31
N VAL A 3 34.26 4.42 1.19
CA VAL A 3 33.14 5.36 0.98
C VAL A 3 33.61 6.81 0.79
N GLN A 4 34.62 7.24 1.54
CA GLN A 4 35.17 8.59 1.45
C GLN A 4 35.92 8.80 0.12
N GLU A 5 36.57 7.77 -0.41
CA GLU A 5 37.24 7.82 -1.72
C GLU A 5 36.23 7.90 -2.85
N LEU A 6 35.15 7.11 -2.77
CA LEU A 6 34.03 7.17 -3.72
C LEU A 6 33.39 8.58 -3.71
N LEU A 7 33.12 9.14 -2.54
CA LEU A 7 32.57 10.50 -2.43
C LEU A 7 33.50 11.57 -3.02
N ARG A 8 34.81 11.49 -2.75
CA ARG A 8 35.79 12.40 -3.36
C ARG A 8 35.85 12.26 -4.88
N ALA A 9 35.74 11.04 -5.40
CA ALA A 9 35.71 10.80 -6.85
C ALA A 9 34.48 11.44 -7.50
N VAL A 10 33.31 11.33 -6.86
CA VAL A 10 32.07 11.98 -7.30
C VAL A 10 32.20 13.52 -7.32
N GLN A 11 32.84 14.11 -6.30
CA GLN A 11 33.02 15.57 -6.20
C GLN A 11 33.98 16.15 -7.25
N ARG A 12 35.01 15.40 -7.67
CA ARG A 12 36.08 15.89 -8.56
C ARG A 12 35.64 16.21 -10.01
N GLY A 13 34.41 15.90 -10.40
CA GLY A 13 33.82 16.39 -11.65
C GLY A 13 34.46 15.89 -12.94
N SER A 14 35.08 14.71 -12.92
CA SER A 14 35.58 14.07 -14.14
C SER A 14 34.45 13.42 -14.96
N GLU A 15 34.76 13.10 -16.21
CA GLU A 15 34.00 12.22 -17.13
C GLU A 15 33.48 10.92 -16.46
N ASP A 16 34.09 10.50 -15.34
CA ASP A 16 33.77 9.27 -14.60
C ASP A 16 32.80 9.45 -13.41
N ARG A 17 32.14 10.62 -13.27
CA ARG A 17 31.22 10.88 -12.15
C ARG A 17 30.06 9.87 -12.09
N LYS A 18 29.47 9.51 -13.24
CA LYS A 18 28.41 8.47 -13.33
C LYS A 18 28.91 7.11 -12.86
N ARG A 19 30.12 6.71 -13.28
CA ARG A 19 30.75 5.45 -12.87
C ARG A 19 31.01 5.42 -11.36
N SER A 20 31.42 6.55 -10.79
CA SER A 20 31.66 6.67 -9.35
C SER A 20 30.37 6.61 -8.55
N LEU A 21 29.28 7.22 -9.04
CA LEU A 21 27.95 7.06 -8.45
C LEU A 21 27.46 5.61 -8.54
N GLY A 22 27.64 4.92 -9.67
CA GLY A 22 27.27 3.51 -9.78
C GLY A 22 28.02 2.61 -8.80
N ARG A 23 29.30 2.89 -8.53
CA ARG A 23 30.08 2.19 -7.49
C ARG A 23 29.60 2.54 -6.08
N LEU A 24 29.22 3.79 -5.85
CA LEU A 24 28.64 4.23 -4.58
C LEU A 24 27.30 3.53 -4.34
N ARG A 25 26.41 3.48 -5.34
CA ARG A 25 25.14 2.75 -5.30
C ARG A 25 25.35 1.31 -4.85
N TRP A 26 26.26 0.60 -5.53
CA TRP A 26 26.57 -0.78 -5.19
C TRP A 26 27.08 -0.93 -3.74
N ALA A 27 27.92 -0.01 -3.28
CA ALA A 27 28.39 -0.01 -1.90
C ALA A 27 27.27 0.27 -0.88
N LEU A 28 26.30 1.12 -1.24
CA LEU A 28 25.15 1.48 -0.39
C LEU A 28 24.11 0.35 -0.22
N GLN A 29 24.25 -0.76 -0.94
CA GLN A 29 23.47 -1.99 -0.69
C GLN A 29 23.82 -2.65 0.66
N ASN A 30 24.91 -2.22 1.29
CA ASN A 30 25.35 -2.70 2.60
C ASN A 30 25.02 -1.70 3.71
N GLU A 31 24.29 -2.13 4.74
CA GLU A 31 23.81 -1.27 5.83
C GLU A 31 24.96 -0.57 6.61
N GLU A 32 26.06 -1.26 6.88
CA GLU A 32 27.24 -0.66 7.53
C GLU A 32 27.82 0.49 6.68
N THR A 33 27.76 0.35 5.36
CA THR A 33 28.20 1.37 4.42
C THR A 33 27.25 2.56 4.38
N GLN A 34 25.93 2.34 4.42
CA GLN A 34 24.93 3.41 4.56
C GLN A 34 25.20 4.24 5.83
N HIS A 35 25.44 3.57 6.96
CA HIS A 35 25.80 4.23 8.22
C HIS A 35 27.06 5.08 8.14
N LYS A 36 28.13 4.52 7.57
CA LYS A 36 29.37 5.27 7.35
C LYS A 36 29.13 6.45 6.43
N PHE A 37 28.34 6.28 5.37
CA PHE A 37 28.04 7.32 4.40
C PHE A 37 27.34 8.51 5.04
N VAL A 38 26.24 8.30 5.78
CA VAL A 38 25.48 9.41 6.37
C VAL A 38 26.23 10.16 7.47
N ARG A 39 27.25 9.53 8.09
CA ARG A 39 28.14 10.17 9.07
C ARG A 39 29.28 10.98 8.44
N LEU A 40 29.54 10.80 7.14
CA LEU A 40 30.57 11.57 6.45
C LEU A 40 30.07 12.99 6.20
N ASP A 41 30.83 13.98 6.67
CA ASP A 41 30.46 15.39 6.51
C ASP A 41 30.25 15.77 5.03
N GLY A 42 29.12 16.40 4.74
CA GLY A 42 28.73 16.84 3.40
C GLY A 42 28.37 15.72 2.41
N SER A 43 28.29 14.44 2.81
CA SER A 43 27.97 13.32 1.91
C SER A 43 26.55 13.44 1.32
N VAL A 44 25.53 13.58 2.17
CA VAL A 44 24.14 13.76 1.74
C VAL A 44 23.99 15.05 0.95
N ARG A 45 24.62 16.14 1.37
CA ARG A 45 24.59 17.41 0.63
C ARG A 45 25.15 17.26 -0.79
N THR A 46 26.24 16.51 -0.94
CA THR A 46 26.83 16.22 -2.25
C THR A 46 25.85 15.40 -3.10
N LEU A 47 25.26 14.35 -2.52
CA LEU A 47 24.29 13.51 -3.23
C LEU A 47 23.04 14.31 -3.63
N THR A 48 22.57 15.20 -2.76
CA THR A 48 21.45 16.12 -3.02
C THR A 48 21.76 17.04 -4.21
N GLY A 49 22.96 17.63 -4.27
CA GLY A 49 23.37 18.48 -5.39
C GLY A 49 23.46 17.75 -6.73
N LEU A 50 23.72 16.44 -6.71
CA LEU A 50 23.72 15.61 -7.92
C LEU A 50 22.31 15.19 -8.32
N PHE A 51 21.46 14.91 -7.34
CA PHE A 51 20.04 14.63 -7.53
C PHE A 51 19.31 15.84 -8.13
N THR A 52 19.76 17.07 -7.81
CA THR A 52 19.24 18.31 -8.39
C THR A 52 19.97 18.79 -9.64
N SER A 53 20.85 17.96 -10.20
CA SER A 53 21.58 18.28 -11.42
C SER A 53 20.65 18.38 -12.64
N SER A 54 20.99 19.26 -13.59
CA SER A 54 20.34 19.31 -14.91
C SER A 54 20.76 18.15 -15.82
N LEU A 55 21.73 17.33 -15.43
CA LEU A 55 22.19 16.17 -16.18
C LEU A 55 21.37 14.94 -15.77
N ALA A 56 20.39 14.56 -16.60
CA ALA A 56 19.43 13.48 -16.32
C ALA A 56 20.10 12.17 -15.88
N ASP A 57 21.21 11.78 -16.51
CA ASP A 57 21.99 10.60 -16.16
C ASP A 57 22.57 10.65 -14.74
N LEU A 58 23.02 11.82 -14.28
CA LEU A 58 23.55 11.99 -12.93
C LEU A 58 22.43 12.10 -11.91
N GLN A 59 21.35 12.81 -12.25
CA GLN A 59 20.16 12.91 -11.42
C GLN A 59 19.59 11.53 -11.12
N LEU A 60 19.39 10.70 -12.14
CA LEU A 60 18.83 9.36 -11.99
C LEU A 60 19.77 8.46 -11.17
N GLU A 61 21.08 8.49 -11.43
CA GLU A 61 22.01 7.66 -10.66
C GLU A 61 22.15 8.12 -9.19
N ALA A 62 22.03 9.42 -8.93
CA ALA A 62 21.95 9.97 -7.58
C ALA A 62 20.63 9.55 -6.88
N ALA A 63 19.51 9.59 -7.59
CA ALA A 63 18.23 9.09 -7.11
C ALA A 63 18.32 7.61 -6.73
N ARG A 64 19.01 6.78 -7.52
CA ARG A 64 19.23 5.37 -7.19
C ARG A 64 20.07 5.20 -5.93
N CYS A 65 21.10 6.03 -5.71
CA CYS A 65 21.84 6.00 -4.45
C CYS A 65 20.97 6.40 -3.24
N LEU A 66 20.08 7.38 -3.40
CA LEU A 66 19.11 7.76 -2.36
C LEU A 66 18.11 6.64 -2.07
N HIS A 67 17.69 5.91 -3.11
CA HIS A 67 16.86 4.73 -2.96
C HIS A 67 17.60 3.62 -2.19
N GLU A 68 18.87 3.36 -2.47
CA GLU A 68 19.66 2.42 -1.66
C GLU A 68 19.75 2.84 -0.19
N LEU A 69 19.92 4.14 0.10
CA LEU A 69 19.89 4.65 1.48
C LEU A 69 18.53 4.45 2.16
N SER A 70 17.43 4.56 1.40
CA SER A 70 16.08 4.43 1.94
C SER A 70 15.74 3.02 2.42
N HIS A 71 16.44 1.98 1.93
CA HIS A 71 16.26 0.60 2.39
C HIS A 71 16.84 0.32 3.79
N SER A 72 17.55 1.29 4.38
CA SER A 72 18.12 1.13 5.71
C SER A 72 17.03 0.99 6.78
N SER A 73 17.14 -0.02 7.64
CA SER A 73 16.24 -0.21 8.79
C SER A 73 16.55 0.72 9.97
N VAL A 74 17.50 1.64 9.80
CA VAL A 74 17.97 2.51 10.89
C VAL A 74 17.47 3.94 10.72
N PRO A 75 16.65 4.46 11.66
CA PRO A 75 16.02 5.79 11.53
C PRO A 75 17.00 6.94 11.25
N ALA A 76 18.21 6.88 11.81
CA ALA A 76 19.23 7.91 11.59
C ALA A 76 19.68 8.04 10.11
N VAL A 77 19.59 6.97 9.32
CA VAL A 77 19.88 7.00 7.88
C VAL A 77 18.74 7.67 7.11
N ALA A 78 17.49 7.33 7.46
CA ALA A 78 16.31 7.99 6.90
C ALA A 78 16.26 9.50 7.25
N GLU A 79 16.57 9.85 8.50
CA GLU A 79 16.66 11.24 8.96
C GLU A 79 17.77 12.03 8.25
N ALA A 80 18.89 11.39 7.94
CA ALA A 80 19.93 12.03 7.15
C ALA A 80 19.41 12.45 5.76
N CYS A 81 18.37 11.80 5.23
CA CYS A 81 17.76 12.12 3.94
C CYS A 81 16.71 13.24 4.02
N LEU A 82 16.42 13.82 5.19
CA LEU A 82 15.48 14.95 5.35
C LEU A 82 15.72 16.10 4.34
N PRO A 83 16.95 16.55 4.06
CA PRO A 83 17.18 17.64 3.10
C PRO A 83 16.76 17.32 1.66
N VAL A 84 16.49 16.05 1.35
CA VAL A 84 16.18 15.56 0.00
C VAL A 84 14.67 15.47 -0.25
N THR A 85 13.85 15.41 0.79
CA THR A 85 12.41 15.07 0.65
C THR A 85 11.62 16.05 -0.19
N SER A 86 11.92 17.35 -0.13
CA SER A 86 11.25 18.36 -0.97
C SER A 86 11.54 18.17 -2.46
N TYR A 87 12.75 17.73 -2.81
CA TYR A 87 13.12 17.41 -4.19
C TYR A 87 12.47 16.10 -4.66
N LEU A 88 12.40 15.08 -3.79
CA LEU A 88 11.68 13.85 -4.08
C LEU A 88 10.22 14.15 -4.45
N LEU A 89 9.54 14.99 -3.65
CA LEU A 89 8.17 15.44 -3.95
C LEU A 89 8.09 16.24 -5.25
N THR A 90 9.03 17.15 -5.49
CA THR A 90 9.07 18.00 -6.69
C THR A 90 9.16 17.16 -7.97
N TYR A 91 9.92 16.06 -7.96
CA TYR A 91 10.10 15.22 -9.14
C TYR A 91 8.93 14.26 -9.40
N LEU A 92 7.94 14.19 -8.52
CA LEU A 92 6.70 13.45 -8.78
C LEU A 92 5.82 14.10 -9.86
N SER A 93 5.97 15.41 -10.10
CA SER A 93 5.32 16.12 -11.22
C SER A 93 6.18 16.16 -12.48
N GLY A 94 7.26 15.38 -12.54
CA GLY A 94 8.17 15.31 -13.68
C GLY A 94 7.62 14.51 -14.86
N HIS A 95 8.39 14.49 -15.96
CA HIS A 95 8.04 13.73 -17.17
C HIS A 95 8.75 12.37 -17.27
N SER A 96 9.70 12.08 -16.37
CA SER A 96 10.47 10.84 -16.37
C SER A 96 9.78 9.81 -15.49
N LEU A 97 9.14 8.82 -16.11
CA LEU A 97 8.47 7.71 -15.41
C LEU A 97 9.41 7.01 -14.43
N GLU A 98 10.62 6.68 -14.88
CA GLU A 98 11.63 5.98 -14.06
C GLU A 98 12.03 6.81 -12.83
N LEU A 99 12.19 8.13 -12.98
CA LEU A 99 12.53 9.00 -11.85
C LEU A 99 11.35 9.14 -10.88
N THR A 100 10.13 9.30 -11.40
CA THR A 100 8.90 9.41 -10.59
C THR A 100 8.68 8.15 -9.76
N GLU A 101 8.77 6.97 -10.39
CA GLU A 101 8.66 5.68 -9.72
C GLU A 101 9.70 5.53 -8.61
N LEU A 102 10.97 5.80 -8.92
CA LEU A 102 12.06 5.72 -7.96
C LEU A 102 11.84 6.67 -6.77
N CYS A 103 11.38 7.91 -7.03
CA CYS A 103 11.08 8.87 -5.97
C CYS A 103 9.91 8.41 -5.09
N LEU A 104 8.88 7.79 -5.65
CA LEU A 104 7.75 7.23 -4.88
C LEU A 104 8.24 6.13 -3.94
N TYR A 105 8.96 5.12 -4.44
CA TYR A 105 9.46 4.04 -3.58
C TYR A 105 10.47 4.53 -2.54
N THR A 106 11.34 5.49 -2.90
CA THR A 106 12.23 6.14 -1.93
C THR A 106 11.43 6.87 -0.83
N LEU A 107 10.39 7.62 -1.18
CA LEU A 107 9.52 8.28 -0.18
C LEU A 107 8.82 7.25 0.72
N GLY A 108 8.27 6.18 0.13
CA GLY A 108 7.59 5.11 0.84
C GLY A 108 8.49 4.46 1.88
N ASN A 109 9.71 4.10 1.50
CA ASN A 109 10.70 3.56 2.42
C ASN A 109 11.05 4.55 3.56
N LEU A 110 11.31 5.82 3.23
CA LEU A 110 11.68 6.82 4.25
C LEU A 110 10.55 7.10 5.26
N VAL A 111 9.28 7.06 4.83
CA VAL A 111 8.15 7.28 5.74
C VAL A 111 7.92 6.13 6.70
N VAL A 112 8.30 4.90 6.36
CA VAL A 112 8.20 3.75 7.28
C VAL A 112 9.14 3.94 8.46
N GLU A 113 10.39 4.26 8.15
CA GLU A 113 11.49 4.18 9.11
C GLU A 113 11.57 5.38 10.07
N SER A 114 11.06 6.56 9.69
CA SER A 114 11.26 7.78 10.50
C SER A 114 10.00 8.63 10.67
N GLU A 115 9.61 8.83 11.93
CA GLU A 115 8.57 9.81 12.32
C GLU A 115 8.97 11.23 11.95
N ALA A 116 10.26 11.59 12.06
CA ALA A 116 10.75 12.91 11.67
C ALA A 116 10.56 13.16 10.17
N VAL A 117 10.78 12.14 9.33
CA VAL A 117 10.49 12.21 7.89
C VAL A 117 9.00 12.45 7.65
N ARG A 118 8.10 11.70 8.31
CA ARG A 118 6.65 11.91 8.18
C ARG A 118 6.23 13.32 8.61
N LYS A 119 6.70 13.78 9.78
CA LYS A 119 6.46 15.13 10.29
C LYS A 119 6.97 16.24 9.37
N GLN A 120 8.02 15.98 8.59
CA GLN A 120 8.50 16.93 7.59
C GLN A 120 7.70 16.88 6.28
N LEU A 121 7.34 15.68 5.80
CA LEU A 121 6.64 15.48 4.53
C LEU A 121 5.19 15.98 4.55
N LEU A 122 4.51 15.87 5.70
CA LEU A 122 3.14 16.37 5.85
C LEU A 122 3.00 17.86 5.54
N PRO A 123 3.73 18.79 6.19
CA PRO A 123 3.69 20.21 5.84
C PRO A 123 4.35 20.54 4.49
N GLN A 124 5.19 19.66 3.94
CA GLN A 124 5.69 19.79 2.55
C GLN A 124 4.62 19.46 1.49
N GLY A 125 3.45 18.97 1.89
CA GLY A 125 2.32 18.73 0.98
C GLY A 125 2.34 17.38 0.29
N ILE A 126 2.87 16.32 0.93
CA ILE A 126 2.87 14.97 0.36
C ILE A 126 1.47 14.49 -0.06
N VAL A 127 0.44 14.76 0.74
CA VAL A 127 -0.94 14.31 0.43
C VAL A 127 -1.48 14.95 -0.86
N PRO A 128 -1.45 16.29 -1.02
CA PRO A 128 -1.80 16.93 -2.29
C PRO A 128 -1.00 16.41 -3.50
N VAL A 129 0.30 16.16 -3.34
CA VAL A 129 1.14 15.63 -4.42
C VAL A 129 0.70 14.22 -4.82
N LEU A 130 0.46 13.33 -3.87
CA LEU A 130 -0.05 11.97 -4.14
C LEU A 130 -1.46 12.01 -4.78
N ALA A 131 -2.31 12.96 -4.37
CA ALA A 131 -3.62 13.19 -4.99
C ALA A 131 -3.53 13.67 -6.46
N SER A 132 -2.42 14.28 -6.85
CA SER A 132 -2.13 14.56 -8.26
C SER A 132 -1.61 13.31 -8.98
N CYS A 133 -0.69 12.57 -8.36
CA CYS A 133 -0.04 11.39 -8.97
C CYS A 133 -1.00 10.21 -9.20
N ILE A 134 -2.06 10.06 -8.39
CA ILE A 134 -3.07 9.00 -8.56
C ILE A 134 -3.86 9.13 -9.88
N GLN A 135 -3.74 10.26 -10.58
CA GLN A 135 -4.35 10.48 -11.91
C GLN A 135 -3.42 10.04 -13.06
N SER A 136 -2.22 9.56 -12.75
CA SER A 136 -1.27 9.07 -13.75
C SER A 136 -1.87 7.94 -14.58
N PRO A 137 -1.62 7.90 -15.90
CA PRO A 137 -2.00 6.77 -16.74
C PRO A 137 -1.07 5.56 -16.58
N HIS A 138 0.03 5.69 -15.82
CA HIS A 138 1.06 4.69 -15.71
C HIS A 138 0.88 3.82 -14.45
N GLU A 139 0.72 2.52 -14.64
CA GLU A 139 0.45 1.55 -13.57
C GLU A 139 1.53 1.57 -12.48
N ALA A 140 2.81 1.61 -12.85
CA ALA A 140 3.93 1.68 -11.91
C ALA A 140 3.87 2.91 -11.00
N VAL A 141 3.37 4.06 -11.51
CA VAL A 141 3.17 5.26 -10.70
C VAL A 141 2.00 5.07 -9.73
N LEU A 142 0.90 4.47 -10.21
CA LEU A 142 -0.27 4.21 -9.36
C LEU A 142 0.07 3.25 -8.22
N GLU A 143 0.82 2.19 -8.51
CA GLU A 143 1.31 1.25 -7.52
C GLU A 143 2.24 1.94 -6.52
N GLY A 144 3.22 2.72 -6.98
CA GLY A 144 4.09 3.51 -6.10
C GLY A 144 3.34 4.52 -5.23
N VAL A 145 2.28 5.17 -5.74
CA VAL A 145 1.41 6.05 -4.95
C VAL A 145 0.66 5.27 -3.88
N GLY A 146 0.10 4.12 -4.24
CA GLY A 146 -0.56 3.21 -3.32
C GLY A 146 0.38 2.76 -2.20
N TYR A 147 1.62 2.38 -2.56
CA TYR A 147 2.67 2.00 -1.61
C TYR A 147 2.98 3.14 -0.62
N VAL A 148 3.23 4.36 -1.08
CA VAL A 148 3.50 5.49 -0.17
C VAL A 148 2.32 5.76 0.76
N LEU A 149 1.08 5.73 0.24
CA LEU A 149 -0.12 5.91 1.05
C LEU A 149 -0.28 4.78 2.08
N SER A 150 -0.04 3.53 1.69
CA SER A 150 -0.17 2.38 2.59
C SER A 150 0.84 2.47 3.74
N GLN A 151 2.06 2.95 3.48
CA GLN A 151 3.05 3.20 4.54
C GLN A 151 2.64 4.35 5.47
N LEU A 152 2.15 5.48 4.92
CA LEU A 152 1.67 6.60 5.72
C LEU A 152 0.47 6.21 6.61
N LEU A 153 -0.48 5.45 6.07
CA LEU A 153 -1.71 5.05 6.75
C LEU A 153 -1.49 4.00 7.84
N GLN A 154 -0.33 3.33 7.87
CA GLN A 154 0.06 2.41 8.95
C GLN A 154 0.77 3.09 10.12
N ALA A 155 1.23 4.34 9.96
CA ALA A 155 1.92 5.09 11.01
C ALA A 155 1.06 5.24 12.28
N LYS A 156 1.68 5.33 13.47
CA LYS A 156 0.96 5.39 14.75
C LYS A 156 0.07 6.63 14.86
N GLU A 157 0.58 7.75 14.38
CA GLU A 157 -0.05 9.06 14.31
C GLU A 157 -1.09 9.19 13.17
N ALA A 158 -1.21 8.18 12.30
CA ALA A 158 -2.10 8.26 11.14
C ALA A 158 -3.56 8.61 11.47
N PRO A 159 -4.20 8.05 12.52
CA PRO A 159 -5.59 8.36 12.85
C PRO A 159 -5.85 9.83 13.18
N THR A 160 -4.84 10.54 13.70
CA THR A 160 -4.98 11.93 14.16
C THR A 160 -4.40 12.95 13.19
N GLU A 161 -3.37 12.59 12.42
CA GLU A 161 -2.61 13.56 11.61
C GLU A 161 -2.68 13.29 10.10
N ILE A 162 -2.85 12.03 9.67
CA ILE A 162 -2.70 11.65 8.24
C ILE A 162 -4.05 11.33 7.61
N ILE A 163 -4.85 10.47 8.25
CA ILE A 163 -6.16 10.06 7.74
C ILE A 163 -7.08 11.27 7.49
N PRO A 164 -7.18 12.28 8.38
CA PRO A 164 -7.99 13.47 8.10
C PRO A 164 -7.56 14.19 6.81
N LEU A 165 -6.25 14.36 6.59
CA LEU A 165 -5.73 14.99 5.38
C LEU A 165 -6.04 14.18 4.11
N VAL A 166 -5.99 12.84 4.20
CA VAL A 166 -6.35 11.95 3.09
C VAL A 166 -7.84 12.03 2.80
N LEU A 167 -8.69 12.02 3.83
CA LEU A 167 -10.15 12.13 3.69
C LEU A 167 -10.59 13.50 3.14
N ASP A 168 -9.88 14.58 3.48
CA ASP A 168 -10.14 15.94 2.99
C ASP A 168 -9.66 16.17 1.53
N SER A 169 -9.12 15.14 0.87
CA SER A 169 -8.60 15.20 -0.49
C SER A 169 -9.47 14.42 -1.49
N ALA A 170 -9.06 14.41 -2.77
CA ALA A 170 -9.70 13.59 -3.80
C ALA A 170 -9.33 12.09 -3.71
N LEU A 171 -8.35 11.72 -2.87
CA LEU A 171 -7.82 10.36 -2.78
C LEU A 171 -8.88 9.28 -2.52
N PRO A 172 -9.83 9.42 -1.57
CA PRO A 172 -10.79 8.36 -1.26
C PRO A 172 -11.61 7.91 -2.47
N GLN A 173 -12.06 8.88 -3.29
CA GLN A 173 -12.82 8.60 -4.50
C GLN A 173 -11.97 7.91 -5.57
N HIS A 174 -10.71 8.33 -5.74
CA HIS A 174 -9.80 7.73 -6.71
C HIS A 174 -9.37 6.31 -6.30
N MET A 175 -9.05 6.09 -5.02
CA MET A 175 -8.72 4.78 -4.46
C MET A 175 -9.86 3.80 -4.69
N LEU A 176 -11.10 4.17 -4.32
CA LEU A 176 -12.26 3.30 -4.51
C LEU A 176 -12.47 2.94 -5.99
N ARG A 177 -12.34 3.91 -6.89
CA ARG A 177 -12.47 3.68 -8.35
C ARG A 177 -11.41 2.71 -8.86
N LEU A 178 -10.15 2.90 -8.46
CA LEU A 178 -9.02 2.07 -8.92
C LEU A 178 -9.15 0.64 -8.42
N VAL A 179 -9.50 0.45 -7.14
CA VAL A 179 -9.80 -0.87 -6.55
C VAL A 179 -10.88 -1.59 -7.35
N CYS A 180 -12.01 -0.93 -7.63
CA CYS A 180 -13.11 -1.53 -8.38
C CYS A 180 -12.81 -1.75 -9.88
N SER A 181 -11.76 -1.12 -10.43
CA SER A 181 -11.30 -1.36 -11.81
C SER A 181 -10.21 -2.42 -11.92
N GLY A 182 -9.65 -2.90 -10.78
CA GLY A 182 -8.42 -3.69 -10.71
C GLY A 182 -8.41 -4.97 -11.55
N LEU A 183 -9.56 -5.64 -11.72
CA LEU A 183 -9.66 -6.84 -12.56
C LEU A 183 -9.48 -6.57 -14.07
N LYS A 184 -9.63 -5.32 -14.50
CA LYS A 184 -9.51 -4.90 -15.90
C LYS A 184 -8.24 -4.07 -16.14
N ALA A 185 -7.49 -3.75 -15.09
CA ALA A 185 -6.43 -2.75 -15.08
C ALA A 185 -5.25 -3.20 -14.19
N ALA A 186 -4.51 -2.23 -13.66
CA ALA A 186 -3.35 -2.39 -12.77
C ALA A 186 -3.69 -3.13 -11.46
N MET A 187 -3.54 -4.46 -11.44
CA MET A 187 -3.81 -5.29 -10.26
C MET A 187 -2.95 -4.88 -9.05
N GLY A 188 -1.65 -4.62 -9.23
CA GLY A 188 -0.75 -4.18 -8.16
C GLY A 188 -1.23 -2.90 -7.48
N ALA A 189 -1.61 -1.89 -8.26
CA ALA A 189 -2.19 -0.66 -7.73
C ALA A 189 -3.52 -0.91 -7.00
N ALA A 190 -4.39 -1.77 -7.52
CA ALA A 190 -5.65 -2.11 -6.86
C ALA A 190 -5.42 -2.77 -5.49
N VAL A 191 -4.42 -3.65 -5.36
CA VAL A 191 -4.02 -4.26 -4.08
C VAL A 191 -3.57 -3.18 -3.09
N GLU A 192 -2.66 -2.30 -3.49
CA GLU A 192 -2.16 -1.22 -2.63
C GLU A 192 -3.28 -0.29 -2.15
N PHE A 193 -4.18 0.12 -3.06
CA PHE A 193 -5.30 0.98 -2.70
C PHE A 193 -6.37 0.28 -1.86
N ALA A 194 -6.56 -1.03 -2.02
CA ALA A 194 -7.46 -1.80 -1.15
C ALA A 194 -6.91 -1.86 0.28
N TRP A 195 -5.59 -1.99 0.46
CA TRP A 195 -4.94 -1.86 1.76
C TRP A 195 -5.07 -0.45 2.34
N CYS A 196 -4.89 0.60 1.51
CA CYS A 196 -5.13 1.98 1.93
C CYS A 196 -6.55 2.17 2.48
N LEU A 197 -7.57 1.69 1.76
CA LEU A 197 -8.96 1.73 2.22
C LEU A 197 -9.13 0.96 3.53
N HIS A 198 -8.54 -0.24 3.65
CA HIS A 198 -8.61 -1.01 4.89
C HIS A 198 -8.06 -0.23 6.09
N TYR A 199 -6.87 0.37 5.97
CA TYR A 199 -6.25 1.13 7.05
C TYR A 199 -7.04 2.38 7.44
N ILE A 200 -7.67 3.05 6.48
CA ILE A 200 -8.59 4.16 6.78
C ILE A 200 -9.79 3.62 7.55
N ILE A 201 -10.43 2.56 7.05
CA ILE A 201 -11.68 2.03 7.59
C ILE A 201 -11.53 1.53 9.02
N CYS A 202 -10.46 0.78 9.31
CA CYS A 202 -10.28 0.17 10.64
C CYS A 202 -9.67 1.12 11.67
N ARG A 203 -9.14 2.29 11.26
CA ARG A 203 -8.46 3.22 12.17
C ARG A 203 -9.13 4.59 12.31
N HIS A 204 -10.06 4.95 11.43
CA HIS A 204 -10.85 6.18 11.57
C HIS A 204 -12.10 5.95 12.43
N LYS A 205 -12.56 7.00 13.12
CA LYS A 205 -13.67 6.89 14.08
C LYS A 205 -15.04 6.65 13.43
N ASP A 206 -15.25 7.19 12.23
CA ASP A 206 -16.45 7.01 11.43
C ASP A 206 -16.09 6.78 9.96
N ASN A 207 -16.95 6.17 9.16
CA ASN A 207 -16.67 5.95 7.73
C ASN A 207 -17.66 6.68 6.83
N VAL A 208 -18.21 7.81 7.31
CA VAL A 208 -19.30 8.53 6.65
C VAL A 208 -18.95 8.90 5.21
N LEU A 209 -17.73 9.42 4.97
CA LEU A 209 -17.28 9.80 3.63
C LEU A 209 -17.24 8.59 2.68
N LEU A 210 -16.61 7.49 3.10
CA LEU A 210 -16.49 6.28 2.27
C LEU A 210 -17.87 5.65 1.99
N LEU A 211 -18.76 5.66 2.98
CA LEU A 211 -20.15 5.23 2.82
C LEU A 211 -20.89 6.13 1.81
N ALA A 212 -20.74 7.46 1.91
CA ALA A 212 -21.33 8.42 0.99
C ALA A 212 -20.79 8.28 -0.45
N LEU A 213 -19.53 7.86 -0.60
CA LEU A 213 -18.92 7.53 -1.90
C LEU A 213 -19.41 6.19 -2.47
N GLY A 214 -20.22 5.43 -1.73
CA GLY A 214 -20.75 4.14 -2.16
C GLY A 214 -19.75 2.98 -2.00
N ALA A 215 -18.85 3.04 -1.01
CA ALA A 215 -17.85 2.00 -0.80
C ALA A 215 -18.45 0.60 -0.64
N VAL A 216 -19.53 0.44 0.15
CA VAL A 216 -20.18 -0.86 0.35
C VAL A 216 -20.68 -1.47 -0.96
N PRO A 217 -21.61 -0.84 -1.73
CA PRO A 217 -22.10 -1.43 -2.97
C PRO A 217 -20.98 -1.64 -4.01
N ALA A 218 -19.99 -0.75 -4.08
CA ALA A 218 -18.87 -0.86 -5.02
C ALA A 218 -17.95 -2.06 -4.69
N LEU A 219 -17.58 -2.23 -3.42
CA LEU A 219 -16.76 -3.35 -2.97
C LEU A 219 -17.52 -4.68 -3.00
N THR A 220 -18.83 -4.67 -2.71
CA THR A 220 -19.69 -5.85 -2.88
C THR A 220 -19.70 -6.28 -4.35
N SER A 221 -19.93 -5.34 -5.29
CA SER A 221 -19.90 -5.67 -6.72
C SER A 221 -18.55 -6.23 -7.15
N LEU A 222 -17.45 -5.64 -6.69
CA LEU A 222 -16.10 -6.16 -6.96
C LEU A 222 -15.94 -7.59 -6.45
N LEU A 223 -16.41 -7.89 -5.23
CA LEU A 223 -16.31 -9.24 -4.66
C LEU A 223 -17.14 -10.27 -5.44
N LEU A 224 -18.32 -9.88 -5.93
CA LEU A 224 -19.13 -10.71 -6.83
C LEU A 224 -18.39 -10.99 -8.15
N ASP A 225 -17.80 -9.95 -8.75
CA ASP A 225 -17.04 -10.06 -9.99
C ASP A 225 -15.81 -10.96 -9.80
N LEU A 226 -15.09 -10.80 -8.69
CA LEU A 226 -13.95 -11.64 -8.30
C LEU A 226 -14.39 -13.10 -8.16
N ALA A 227 -15.44 -13.37 -7.38
CA ALA A 227 -15.94 -14.73 -7.16
C ALA A 227 -16.41 -15.41 -8.45
N SER A 228 -16.97 -14.67 -9.40
CA SER A 228 -17.43 -15.20 -10.69
C SER A 228 -16.29 -15.62 -11.63
N GLN A 229 -15.08 -15.10 -11.41
CA GLN A 229 -13.92 -15.30 -12.26
C GLN A 229 -12.94 -16.34 -11.74
N ILE A 230 -13.15 -16.87 -10.53
CA ILE A 230 -12.30 -17.89 -9.93
C ILE A 230 -12.35 -19.17 -10.78
N PRO A 231 -11.29 -19.53 -11.54
CA PRO A 231 -11.18 -20.84 -12.17
C PRO A 231 -10.88 -21.90 -11.11
N GLN A 232 -11.01 -23.19 -11.45
CA GLN A 232 -10.57 -24.28 -10.55
C GLN A 232 -9.06 -24.18 -10.21
N ASP A 233 -8.28 -23.49 -11.04
CA ASP A 233 -6.89 -23.08 -10.80
C ASP A 233 -6.86 -21.55 -10.62
N ALA A 234 -7.03 -21.08 -9.39
CA ALA A 234 -7.02 -19.65 -9.07
C ALA A 234 -5.72 -18.99 -9.56
N PRO A 235 -5.78 -17.85 -10.26
CA PRO A 235 -4.57 -17.12 -10.62
C PRO A 235 -3.85 -16.68 -9.34
N GLU A 236 -2.57 -17.04 -9.24
CA GLU A 236 -1.66 -16.63 -8.17
C GLU A 236 -1.70 -15.10 -8.00
N GLY A 237 -1.92 -14.61 -6.79
CA GLY A 237 -1.99 -13.18 -6.46
C GLY A 237 -3.40 -12.60 -6.33
N LEU A 238 -4.46 -13.31 -6.72
CA LEU A 238 -5.84 -12.84 -6.53
C LEU A 238 -6.19 -12.63 -5.04
N GLU A 239 -5.63 -13.48 -4.17
CA GLU A 239 -5.74 -13.42 -2.72
C GLU A 239 -5.27 -12.07 -2.15
N LEU A 240 -4.31 -11.43 -2.81
CA LEU A 240 -3.74 -10.15 -2.38
C LEU A 240 -4.75 -9.01 -2.49
N LEU A 241 -5.70 -9.10 -3.43
CA LEU A 241 -6.81 -8.14 -3.56
C LEU A 241 -8.03 -8.58 -2.75
N VAL A 242 -8.37 -9.87 -2.76
CA VAL A 242 -9.56 -10.38 -2.05
C VAL A 242 -9.47 -10.10 -0.54
N CYS A 243 -8.31 -10.32 0.07
CA CYS A 243 -8.11 -10.13 1.51
C CYS A 243 -8.47 -8.70 1.98
N PRO A 244 -7.85 -7.62 1.47
CA PRO A 244 -8.18 -6.27 1.91
C PRO A 244 -9.62 -5.87 1.54
N VAL A 245 -10.20 -6.39 0.44
CA VAL A 245 -11.62 -6.13 0.09
C VAL A 245 -12.58 -6.74 1.11
N LEU A 246 -12.36 -8.00 1.51
CA LEU A 246 -13.12 -8.65 2.59
C LEU A 246 -13.01 -7.88 3.90
N ARG A 247 -11.79 -7.45 4.27
CA ARG A 247 -11.56 -6.66 5.49
C ARG A 247 -12.23 -5.29 5.43
N CYS A 248 -12.25 -4.63 4.28
CA CYS A 248 -12.98 -3.38 4.09
C CYS A 248 -14.49 -3.59 4.30
N LEU A 249 -15.08 -4.57 3.61
CA LEU A 249 -16.51 -4.88 3.72
C LEU A 249 -16.91 -5.26 5.14
N GLY A 250 -16.16 -6.14 5.80
CA GLY A 250 -16.49 -6.58 7.15
C GLY A 250 -16.45 -5.44 8.18
N ASN A 251 -15.51 -4.49 8.06
CA ASN A 251 -15.45 -3.34 8.96
C ASN A 251 -16.51 -2.27 8.64
N LEU A 252 -16.86 -2.08 7.36
CA LEU A 252 -17.93 -1.17 6.97
C LEU A 252 -19.30 -1.69 7.40
N LEU A 253 -19.56 -2.98 7.19
CA LEU A 253 -20.84 -3.62 7.51
C LEU A 253 -21.05 -3.85 9.01
N ALA A 254 -19.99 -3.86 9.81
CA ALA A 254 -20.08 -3.86 11.28
C ALA A 254 -20.56 -2.52 11.86
N GLN A 255 -20.62 -1.45 11.07
CA GLN A 255 -21.10 -0.14 11.53
C GLN A 255 -22.63 -0.05 11.50
N THR A 256 -23.19 0.64 12.49
CA THR A 256 -24.63 0.81 12.64
C THR A 256 -25.26 1.50 11.42
N GLY A 257 -26.38 0.96 10.94
CA GLY A 257 -27.14 1.51 9.83
C GLY A 257 -26.59 1.20 8.43
N CYS A 258 -25.47 0.47 8.33
CA CYS A 258 -25.01 -0.08 7.06
C CYS A 258 -25.73 -1.40 6.78
N GLN A 259 -26.28 -1.56 5.57
CA GLN A 259 -26.95 -2.80 5.18
C GLN A 259 -26.27 -3.41 3.96
N GLY A 260 -25.85 -4.67 4.09
CA GLY A 260 -25.31 -5.50 3.02
C GLY A 260 -26.34 -6.51 2.53
N GLN A 261 -27.59 -6.08 2.35
CA GLN A 261 -28.72 -6.96 2.01
C GLN A 261 -28.68 -7.41 0.54
N ASP A 262 -27.69 -8.24 0.21
CA ASP A 262 -27.56 -8.88 -1.10
C ASP A 262 -27.20 -10.36 -0.89
N GLY A 263 -28.16 -11.27 -1.11
CA GLY A 263 -27.92 -12.70 -0.98
C GLY A 263 -26.81 -13.22 -1.91
N ARG A 264 -26.49 -12.51 -3.00
CA ARG A 264 -25.36 -12.86 -3.88
C ARG A 264 -24.02 -12.71 -3.17
N LEU A 265 -23.92 -11.80 -2.20
CA LEU A 265 -22.71 -11.63 -1.39
C LEU A 265 -22.41 -12.93 -0.63
N LEU A 266 -23.43 -13.59 -0.06
CA LEU A 266 -23.26 -14.88 0.58
C LEU A 266 -22.72 -15.92 -0.41
N ILE A 267 -23.31 -16.03 -1.61
CA ILE A 267 -22.82 -16.96 -2.64
C ILE A 267 -21.35 -16.70 -2.97
N ALA A 268 -20.98 -15.44 -3.19
CA ALA A 268 -19.59 -15.07 -3.49
C ALA A 268 -18.62 -15.44 -2.35
N LEU A 269 -19.02 -15.23 -1.09
CA LEU A 269 -18.20 -15.64 0.06
C LEU A 269 -17.95 -17.15 0.08
N PHE A 270 -18.97 -17.97 -0.22
CA PHE A 270 -18.79 -19.42 -0.26
C PHE A 270 -17.93 -19.88 -1.44
N LEU A 271 -18.03 -19.25 -2.60
CA LEU A 271 -17.16 -19.54 -3.75
C LEU A 271 -15.70 -19.23 -3.43
N ILE A 272 -15.43 -18.06 -2.85
CA ILE A 272 -14.09 -17.65 -2.41
C ILE A 272 -13.57 -18.61 -1.33
N LEU A 273 -14.40 -18.92 -0.33
CA LEU A 273 -14.06 -19.83 0.75
C LEU A 273 -13.68 -21.22 0.23
N GLN A 274 -14.47 -21.81 -0.68
CA GLN A 274 -14.17 -23.12 -1.29
C GLN A 274 -12.87 -23.11 -2.08
N CYS A 275 -12.60 -22.04 -2.81
CA CYS A 275 -11.38 -21.90 -3.61
C CYS A 275 -10.13 -21.82 -2.73
N PHE A 276 -10.15 -20.97 -1.71
CA PHE A 276 -8.95 -20.64 -0.94
C PHE A 276 -8.75 -21.50 0.32
N LEU A 277 -9.72 -22.32 0.72
CA LEU A 277 -9.68 -23.09 1.97
C LEU A 277 -8.38 -23.91 2.15
N GLN A 278 -7.91 -24.56 1.09
CA GLN A 278 -6.75 -25.46 1.15
C GLN A 278 -5.41 -24.72 0.98
N GLN A 279 -5.38 -23.69 0.14
CA GLN A 279 -4.14 -23.00 -0.25
C GLN A 279 -3.84 -21.79 0.65
N HIS A 280 -4.89 -21.08 1.11
CA HIS A 280 -4.78 -19.84 1.87
C HIS A 280 -5.77 -19.80 3.05
N PRO A 281 -5.54 -20.57 4.14
CA PRO A 281 -6.47 -20.68 5.26
C PRO A 281 -6.81 -19.34 5.96
N PHE A 282 -5.94 -18.34 5.87
CA PHE A 282 -6.22 -17.01 6.42
C PHE A 282 -7.37 -16.31 5.70
N LEU A 283 -7.54 -16.51 4.38
CA LEU A 283 -8.68 -15.96 3.63
C LEU A 283 -9.99 -16.58 4.05
N ALA A 284 -9.97 -17.87 4.41
CA ALA A 284 -11.15 -18.55 4.94
C ALA A 284 -11.62 -17.89 6.25
N GLN A 285 -10.69 -17.48 7.12
CA GLN A 285 -11.02 -16.74 8.34
C GLN A 285 -11.67 -15.39 8.04
N GLU A 286 -11.15 -14.65 7.05
CA GLU A 286 -11.74 -13.36 6.63
C GLU A 286 -13.15 -13.53 6.05
N CYS A 287 -13.38 -14.59 5.25
CA CYS A 287 -14.71 -14.92 4.72
C CYS A 287 -15.71 -15.26 5.84
N LEU A 288 -15.28 -16.10 6.79
CA LEU A 288 -16.11 -16.50 7.94
C LEU A 288 -16.38 -15.32 8.88
N TRP A 289 -15.42 -14.42 9.07
CA TRP A 289 -15.60 -13.21 9.86
C TRP A 289 -16.63 -12.27 9.23
N LEU A 290 -16.54 -12.01 7.92
CA LEU A 290 -17.55 -11.21 7.22
C LEU A 290 -18.92 -11.89 7.22
N LEU A 291 -18.97 -13.21 7.04
CA LEU A 291 -20.22 -13.97 7.15
C LEU A 291 -20.85 -13.80 8.54
N ASN A 292 -20.06 -13.92 9.60
CA ASN A 292 -20.54 -13.70 10.97
C ASN A 292 -21.14 -12.31 11.14
N ASN A 293 -20.48 -11.26 10.64
CA ASN A 293 -21.00 -9.89 10.71
C ASN A 293 -22.32 -9.74 9.94
N LEU A 294 -22.45 -10.38 8.77
CA LEU A 294 -23.69 -10.37 7.99
C LEU A 294 -24.83 -11.12 8.71
N THR A 295 -24.54 -12.21 9.43
CA THR A 295 -25.59 -13.03 10.07
C THR A 295 -25.91 -12.68 11.52
N ALA A 296 -25.06 -11.89 12.21
CA ALA A 296 -25.19 -11.67 13.65
C ALA A 296 -26.54 -11.06 14.05
N ASP A 297 -27.02 -10.05 13.31
CA ASP A 297 -28.24 -9.31 13.64
C ASP A 297 -29.09 -8.93 12.41
N ASP A 298 -28.94 -9.64 11.27
CA ASP A 298 -29.69 -9.38 10.04
C ASP A 298 -30.56 -10.59 9.62
N PRO A 299 -31.89 -10.54 9.86
CA PRO A 299 -32.81 -11.61 9.47
C PRO A 299 -32.82 -11.92 7.98
N PHE A 300 -32.50 -10.93 7.13
CA PHE A 300 -32.41 -11.13 5.68
C PHE A 300 -31.27 -12.09 5.33
N SER A 301 -30.06 -11.83 5.85
CA SER A 301 -28.88 -12.66 5.61
C SER A 301 -29.05 -14.08 6.17
N CYS A 302 -29.64 -14.22 7.35
CA CYS A 302 -29.99 -15.54 7.92
C CYS A 302 -31.00 -16.29 7.02
N SER A 303 -32.04 -15.61 6.54
CA SER A 303 -33.04 -16.22 5.66
C SER A 303 -32.44 -16.60 4.30
N ALA A 304 -31.56 -15.76 3.75
CA ALA A 304 -30.86 -16.01 2.51
C ALA A 304 -29.91 -17.22 2.65
N LEU A 305 -29.16 -17.32 3.74
CA LEU A 305 -28.27 -18.45 4.02
C LEU A 305 -29.03 -19.78 4.03
N LEU A 306 -30.19 -19.82 4.67
CA LEU A 306 -31.05 -21.01 4.71
C LEU A 306 -31.69 -21.30 3.35
N SER A 307 -32.18 -20.28 2.66
CA SER A 307 -32.87 -20.44 1.37
C SER A 307 -31.93 -20.85 0.23
N LEU A 308 -30.65 -20.50 0.33
CA LEU A 308 -29.60 -20.86 -0.63
C LEU A 308 -28.93 -22.21 -0.30
N ASP A 309 -29.39 -22.91 0.75
CA ASP A 309 -28.82 -24.19 1.22
C ASP A 309 -27.31 -24.14 1.48
N LEU A 310 -26.84 -23.03 2.07
CA LEU A 310 -25.41 -22.80 2.34
C LEU A 310 -24.96 -23.37 3.70
N LEU A 311 -25.90 -23.73 4.58
CA LEU A 311 -25.61 -24.29 5.90
C LEU A 311 -24.81 -25.61 5.86
N PRO A 312 -25.13 -26.59 4.98
CA PRO A 312 -24.33 -27.81 4.88
C PRO A 312 -22.87 -27.53 4.52
N ALA A 313 -22.60 -26.57 3.64
CA ALA A 313 -21.25 -26.17 3.27
C ALA A 313 -20.47 -25.57 4.45
N LEU A 314 -21.13 -24.84 5.37
CA LEU A 314 -20.49 -24.35 6.60
C LEU A 314 -20.14 -25.49 7.55
N LEU A 315 -21.05 -26.45 7.73
CA LEU A 315 -20.82 -27.59 8.63
C LEU A 315 -19.62 -28.43 8.17
N GLN A 316 -19.38 -28.52 6.86
CA GLN A 316 -18.20 -29.19 6.29
C GLN A 316 -16.87 -28.50 6.63
N LEU A 317 -16.87 -27.24 7.07
CA LEU A 317 -15.67 -26.51 7.46
C LEU A 317 -15.27 -26.76 8.93
N LEU A 318 -16.18 -27.26 9.77
CA LEU A 318 -15.92 -27.53 11.19
C LEU A 318 -14.72 -28.47 11.41
N PRO A 319 -14.56 -29.59 10.66
CA PRO A 319 -13.40 -30.49 10.81
C PRO A 319 -12.08 -29.86 10.34
N CYS A 320 -12.13 -28.85 9.47
CA CYS A 320 -10.95 -28.14 8.96
C CYS A 320 -10.41 -27.11 9.97
N SER A 321 -11.19 -26.78 11.01
CA SER A 321 -10.69 -25.96 12.11
C SER A 321 -9.73 -26.80 12.97
N GLN A 322 -8.46 -26.43 13.06
CA GLN A 322 -7.55 -26.95 14.10
C GLN A 322 -7.92 -26.42 15.50
N MET A 323 -9.21 -26.21 15.79
CA MET A 323 -9.76 -25.82 17.09
C MET A 323 -10.65 -26.91 17.70
N GLY A 324 -10.37 -28.18 17.38
CA GLY A 324 -11.07 -29.36 17.87
C GLY A 324 -10.31 -30.19 18.92
N THR A 325 -9.44 -29.61 19.75
CA THR A 325 -8.78 -30.33 20.88
C THR A 325 -8.78 -29.54 22.19
N VAL A 326 -9.87 -28.84 22.52
CA VAL A 326 -10.20 -28.51 23.91
C VAL A 326 -11.71 -28.59 24.07
N LEU A 327 -12.21 -29.80 24.34
CA LEU A 327 -13.45 -30.09 25.08
C LEU A 327 -13.57 -31.63 25.19
N VAL A 328 -12.68 -32.21 26.00
CA VAL A 328 -12.92 -33.44 26.78
C VAL A 328 -12.43 -33.16 28.19
#